data_AF-A0A239KES2-F1
#
_entry.id   AF-A0A239KES2-F1
#
_cell.length_a   1.000
_cell.length_b   1.000
_cell.length_c   1.000
_cell.angle_alpha   90.00
_cell.angle_beta   90.00
_cell.angle_gamma   90.00
#
_symmetry.space_group_name_H-M   'P 1'
#
loop_
_entity.id
_entity.type
_entity.pdbx_description
1 polymer ?
#
loop_
_entity_poly.entity_id
_entity_poly.type
_entity_poly.pdbx_seq_one_letter_code
_entity_poly.pdbx_strand_id
1 'polypeptide(L)'
;MRGEYHQKFNPELVEMNEKLRKDAMRTLEQYGQKQISDLPEMSEGERSKWFFWNMHENLEEFRRLEPTLIGQVMSTQMVITEGQQTESGRNAVEKKVVLQCRWHLRVAYAGIQNEETYQIGDGKAELTVCDGGPPPNASLQDNQRGYLHSDSSLYPNQLFLGGWISEGLWNEVRQHLYSGLPNCHTDILLKDNYLFPVRAGFDFVVGPPASIGITNMDFCVSSSSGERRNSRRSESLPR
;
A
#
# COMPACT_ATOMS: atom_id res chain seq x y z
N MET A 1 -12.16 -25.66 21.96
CA MET A 1 -11.44 -26.36 20.88
C MET A 1 -10.29 -25.48 20.44
N ARG A 2 -9.08 -25.76 20.94
CA ARG A 2 -7.82 -25.12 20.56
C ARG A 2 -7.08 -26.15 19.71
N GLY A 3 -6.99 -25.91 18.42
CA GLY A 3 -6.29 -26.79 17.49
C GLY A 3 -6.18 -26.05 16.17
N GLU A 4 -4.98 -26.11 15.57
CA GLU A 4 -4.63 -25.55 14.26
C GLU A 4 -4.07 -24.10 14.25
N TYR A 5 -3.25 -23.74 15.23
CA TYR A 5 -2.28 -22.65 15.08
C TYR A 5 -0.87 -23.23 15.00
N HIS A 6 -0.51 -23.76 13.84
CA HIS A 6 0.87 -23.93 13.38
C HIS A 6 0.81 -24.37 11.91
N GLN A 7 0.54 -23.42 11.01
CA GLN A 7 1.11 -23.55 9.68
C GLN A 7 2.63 -23.61 9.91
N LYS A 8 3.20 -24.81 9.73
CA LYS A 8 4.57 -25.13 10.12
C LYS A 8 5.51 -24.05 9.60
N PHE A 9 6.13 -23.30 10.53
CA PHE A 9 7.34 -22.52 10.27
C PHE A 9 8.34 -23.49 9.63
N ASN A 10 8.50 -23.44 8.31
CA ASN A 10 9.56 -24.17 7.65
C ASN A 10 10.80 -23.27 7.73
N PRO A 11 11.73 -23.52 8.67
CA PRO A 11 12.88 -22.65 8.87
C PRO A 11 13.73 -22.53 7.60
N GLU A 12 13.78 -23.57 6.77
CA GLU A 12 14.52 -23.57 5.50
C GLU A 12 13.89 -22.60 4.48
N LEU A 13 12.56 -22.51 4.44
CA LEU A 13 11.86 -21.53 3.58
C LEU A 13 12.07 -20.11 4.07
N VAL A 14 12.09 -19.89 5.39
CA VAL A 14 12.36 -18.57 5.98
C VAL A 14 13.78 -18.13 5.65
N GLU A 15 14.76 -19.02 5.82
CA GLU A 15 16.16 -18.73 5.51
C GLU A 15 16.36 -18.46 4.00
N MET A 16 15.72 -19.26 3.14
CA MET A 16 15.74 -19.03 1.70
C MET A 16 15.12 -17.69 1.31
N ASN A 17 13.95 -17.34 1.87
CA ASN A 17 13.28 -16.07 1.59
C ASN A 17 14.11 -14.87 2.08
N GLU A 18 14.73 -14.98 3.26
CA GLU A 18 15.62 -13.93 3.77
C GLU A 18 16.87 -13.78 2.90
N LYS A 19 17.42 -14.89 2.39
CA LYS A 19 18.52 -14.85 1.43
C LYS A 19 18.12 -14.12 0.14
N LEU A 20 16.98 -14.48 -0.45
CA LEU A 20 16.46 -13.84 -1.66
C LEU A 20 16.18 -12.33 -1.44
N ARG A 21 15.63 -11.98 -0.27
CA ARG A 21 15.40 -10.59 0.13
C ARG A 21 16.71 -9.81 0.23
N LYS A 22 17.75 -10.36 0.88
CA LYS A 22 19.07 -9.73 0.98
C LYS A 22 19.74 -9.55 -0.37
N ASP A 23 19.63 -10.55 -1.25
CA ASP A 23 20.18 -10.47 -2.61
C ASP A 23 19.48 -9.34 -3.40
N ALA A 24 18.17 -9.16 -3.22
CA ALA A 24 17.44 -8.04 -3.81
C ALA A 24 17.89 -6.68 -3.21
N MET A 25 17.98 -6.57 -1.88
CA MET A 25 18.37 -5.32 -1.21
C MET A 25 19.77 -4.85 -1.58
N ARG A 26 20.73 -5.76 -1.78
CA ARG A 26 22.11 -5.41 -2.19
C ARG A 26 22.14 -4.55 -3.46
N THR A 27 21.16 -4.70 -4.34
CA THR A 27 21.10 -3.94 -5.59
C THR A 27 20.55 -2.53 -5.42
N LEU A 28 19.93 -2.26 -4.27
CA LEU A 28 19.36 -0.97 -3.90
C LEU A 28 20.29 -0.15 -2.98
N GLU A 29 21.37 -0.75 -2.47
CA GLU A 29 22.27 -0.18 -1.45
C GLU A 29 22.78 1.22 -1.80
N GLN A 30 23.17 1.45 -3.07
CA GLN A 30 23.64 2.77 -3.52
C GLN A 30 22.58 3.86 -3.39
N TYR A 31 21.30 3.52 -3.51
CA TYR A 31 20.19 4.47 -3.33
C TYR A 31 19.94 4.68 -1.84
N GLY A 32 20.10 3.65 -1.02
CA GLY A 32 19.99 3.70 0.43
C GLY A 32 20.98 4.63 1.13
N GLN A 33 22.11 4.95 0.49
CA GLN A 33 23.09 5.90 0.99
C GLN A 33 22.69 7.37 0.78
N LYS A 34 21.65 7.63 -0.04
CA LYS A 34 21.12 8.98 -0.27
C LYS A 34 20.37 9.47 0.96
N GLN A 35 20.58 10.74 1.27
CA GLN A 35 19.89 11.41 2.37
C GLN A 35 18.51 11.87 1.92
N ILE A 36 17.63 12.14 2.90
CA ILE A 36 16.30 12.69 2.60
C ILE A 36 16.37 14.01 1.80
N SER A 37 17.41 14.83 2.06
CA SER A 37 17.65 16.08 1.33
C SER A 37 17.90 15.87 -0.16
N ASP A 38 18.25 14.66 -0.59
CA ASP A 38 18.52 14.32 -1.99
C ASP A 38 17.23 13.96 -2.75
N LEU A 39 16.12 13.65 -2.03
CA LEU A 39 14.86 13.24 -2.65
C LEU A 39 14.34 14.20 -3.73
N PRO A 40 14.38 15.54 -3.58
CA PRO A 40 13.93 16.46 -4.62
C PRO A 40 14.68 16.28 -5.96
N GLU A 41 15.97 15.95 -5.91
CA GLU A 41 16.84 15.82 -7.09
C GLU A 41 16.78 14.41 -7.72
N MET A 42 16.30 13.42 -6.96
CA MET A 42 16.15 12.05 -7.43
C MET A 42 14.99 11.92 -8.42
N SER A 43 15.18 11.10 -9.45
CA SER A 43 14.09 10.67 -10.32
C SER A 43 13.06 9.82 -9.57
N GLU A 44 11.84 9.71 -10.10
CA GLU A 44 10.76 8.91 -9.47
C GLU A 44 11.21 7.48 -9.16
N GLY A 45 11.95 6.86 -10.10
CA GLY A 45 12.51 5.53 -9.93
C GLY A 45 13.53 5.42 -8.82
N GLU A 46 14.40 6.41 -8.67
CA GLU A 46 15.38 6.46 -7.59
C GLU A 46 14.69 6.62 -6.23
N ARG A 47 13.65 7.45 -6.15
CA ARG A 47 12.85 7.60 -4.91
C ARG A 47 12.13 6.32 -4.53
N SER A 48 11.60 5.57 -5.51
CA SER A 48 11.03 4.24 -5.27
C SER A 48 12.06 3.29 -4.67
N LYS A 49 13.26 3.21 -5.27
CA LYS A 49 14.34 2.35 -4.77
C LYS A 49 14.80 2.77 -3.37
N TRP A 50 14.90 4.07 -3.13
CA TRP A 50 15.20 4.63 -1.80
C TRP A 50 14.13 4.25 -0.78
N PHE A 51 12.84 4.33 -1.14
CA PHE A 51 11.74 3.92 -0.29
C PHE A 51 11.83 2.43 0.08
N PHE A 52 12.00 1.54 -0.89
CA PHE A 52 12.13 0.10 -0.64
C PHE A 52 13.34 -0.21 0.23
N TRP A 53 14.50 0.38 -0.05
CA TRP A 53 15.69 0.20 0.79
C TRP A 53 15.41 0.63 2.24
N ASN A 54 14.91 1.85 2.45
CA ASN A 54 14.74 2.38 3.80
C ASN A 54 13.66 1.63 4.60
N MET A 55 12.62 1.13 3.94
CA MET A 55 11.66 0.22 4.56
C MET A 55 12.29 -1.09 5.04
N HIS A 56 13.25 -1.63 4.30
CA HIS A 56 13.86 -2.94 4.59
C HIS A 56 15.07 -2.86 5.53
N GLU A 57 15.94 -1.87 5.35
CA GLU A 57 17.24 -1.81 6.02
C GLU A 57 17.30 -0.69 7.08
N ASN A 58 16.55 0.41 6.92
CA ASN A 58 16.61 1.60 7.80
C ASN A 58 15.27 1.94 8.47
N LEU A 59 14.43 0.93 8.75
CA LEU A 59 13.02 1.11 9.13
C LEU A 59 12.81 2.11 10.29
N GLU A 60 13.60 2.01 11.35
CA GLU A 60 13.45 2.86 12.55
C GLU A 60 13.78 4.33 12.27
N GLU A 61 14.79 4.60 11.45
CA GLU A 61 15.13 5.96 11.04
C GLU A 61 14.08 6.50 10.07
N PHE A 62 13.62 5.65 9.14
CA PHE A 62 12.60 6.02 8.18
C PHE A 62 11.27 6.35 8.85
N ARG A 63 10.88 5.62 9.91
CA ARG A 63 9.66 5.90 10.69
C ARG A 63 9.68 7.24 11.42
N ARG A 64 10.85 7.80 11.73
CA ARG A 64 10.94 9.18 12.29
C ARG A 64 10.49 10.25 11.31
N LEU A 65 10.35 9.89 10.03
CA LEU A 65 9.86 10.74 8.95
C LEU A 65 8.36 10.54 8.70
N GLU A 66 7.66 9.77 9.53
CA GLU A 66 6.22 9.47 9.45
C GLU A 66 5.75 9.17 8.01
N PRO A 67 6.42 8.23 7.30
CA PRO A 67 6.20 8.02 5.88
C PRO A 67 4.77 7.58 5.60
N THR A 68 4.10 8.27 4.70
CA THR A 68 2.78 7.87 4.19
C THR A 68 2.88 7.63 2.69
N LEU A 69 2.55 6.42 2.27
CA LEU A 69 2.45 6.08 0.86
C LEU A 69 1.00 6.30 0.39
N ILE A 70 0.86 7.13 -0.66
CA ILE A 70 -0.41 7.59 -1.20
C ILE A 70 -0.57 7.07 -2.62
N GLY A 71 -1.54 6.19 -2.86
CA GLY A 71 -1.94 5.73 -4.19
C GLY A 71 -3.11 6.56 -4.70
N GLN A 72 -2.84 7.59 -5.49
CA GLN A 72 -3.89 8.41 -6.10
C GLN A 72 -4.58 7.60 -7.20
N VAL A 73 -5.88 7.32 -7.05
CA VAL A 73 -6.62 6.51 -8.02
C VAL A 73 -6.91 7.33 -9.27
N MET A 74 -6.34 6.89 -10.39
CA MET A 74 -6.49 7.51 -11.71
C MET A 74 -7.62 6.87 -12.51
N SER A 75 -7.82 5.56 -12.35
CA SER A 75 -8.94 4.85 -12.97
C SER A 75 -9.27 3.56 -12.22
N THR A 76 -10.51 3.10 -12.37
CA THR A 76 -11.07 1.95 -11.67
C THR A 76 -11.66 0.96 -12.68
N GLN A 77 -11.32 -0.32 -12.53
CA GLN A 77 -11.91 -1.43 -13.24
C GLN A 77 -12.38 -2.49 -12.24
N MET A 78 -13.56 -3.07 -12.46
CA MET A 78 -14.04 -4.23 -11.70
C MET A 78 -14.10 -5.44 -12.60
N VAL A 79 -13.58 -6.55 -12.10
CA VAL A 79 -13.62 -7.87 -12.73
C VAL A 79 -14.43 -8.78 -11.83
N ILE A 80 -15.44 -9.43 -12.40
CA ILE A 80 -16.27 -10.41 -11.70
C ILE A 80 -16.04 -11.74 -12.41
N THR A 81 -15.51 -12.70 -11.66
CA THR A 81 -15.25 -14.06 -12.17
C THR A 81 -16.21 -15.03 -11.51
N GLU A 82 -17.02 -15.72 -12.31
CA GLU A 82 -17.89 -16.79 -11.82
C GLU A 82 -17.11 -18.12 -11.86
N GLY A 83 -16.76 -18.66 -10.70
CA GLY A 83 -16.10 -19.95 -10.58
C GLY A 83 -17.08 -21.05 -10.14
N GLN A 84 -17.08 -22.19 -10.84
CA GLN A 84 -17.64 -23.45 -10.30
C GLN A 84 -16.61 -24.06 -9.34
N GLN A 85 -16.75 -23.85 -8.03
CA GLN A 85 -15.97 -24.60 -7.04
C GLN A 85 -16.58 -26.00 -6.85
N THR A 86 -15.86 -27.04 -7.24
CA THR A 86 -16.31 -28.44 -7.24
C THR A 86 -16.32 -29.13 -5.87
N GLU A 87 -15.94 -28.48 -4.77
CA GLU A 87 -15.84 -29.15 -3.46
C GLU A 87 -16.84 -28.67 -2.39
N SER A 88 -17.57 -27.58 -2.57
CA SER A 88 -18.51 -27.09 -1.54
C SER A 88 -19.88 -26.59 -2.03
N GLY A 89 -20.20 -26.74 -3.32
CA GLY A 89 -21.54 -26.44 -3.85
C GLY A 89 -21.98 -24.97 -3.73
N ARG A 90 -21.08 -24.06 -3.35
CA ARG A 90 -21.31 -22.62 -3.40
C ARG A 90 -20.74 -22.07 -4.70
N ASN A 91 -21.61 -21.49 -5.52
CA ASN A 91 -21.19 -20.59 -6.61
C ASN A 91 -20.47 -19.40 -5.96
N ALA A 92 -19.16 -19.46 -5.88
CA ALA A 92 -18.36 -18.38 -5.34
C ALA A 92 -18.08 -17.39 -6.47
N VAL A 93 -18.80 -16.27 -6.46
CA VAL A 93 -18.51 -15.12 -7.32
C VAL A 93 -17.30 -14.41 -6.74
N GLU A 94 -16.18 -14.39 -7.46
CA GLU A 94 -15.00 -13.62 -7.08
C GLU A 94 -15.09 -12.21 -7.66
N LYS A 95 -15.03 -11.20 -6.78
CA LYS A 95 -14.99 -9.80 -7.17
C LYS A 95 -13.57 -9.27 -6.99
N LYS A 96 -12.97 -8.76 -8.05
CA LYS A 96 -11.67 -8.13 -8.03
C LYS A 96 -11.78 -6.69 -8.51
N VAL A 97 -11.24 -5.77 -7.74
CA VAL A 97 -11.14 -4.35 -8.08
C VAL A 97 -9.70 -4.06 -8.48
N VAL A 98 -9.52 -3.43 -9.63
CA VAL A 98 -8.23 -3.01 -10.17
C VAL A 98 -8.23 -1.49 -10.25
N LEU A 99 -7.34 -0.86 -9.50
CA LEU A 99 -7.19 0.58 -9.43
C LEU A 99 -5.86 0.97 -10.06
N GLN A 100 -5.87 1.74 -11.14
CA GLN A 100 -4.64 2.36 -11.66
C GLN A 100 -4.29 3.52 -10.75
N CYS A 101 -3.06 3.54 -10.25
CA CYS A 101 -2.62 4.47 -9.22
C CYS A 101 -1.38 5.24 -9.65
N ARG A 102 -1.31 6.51 -9.26
CA ARG A 102 -0.05 7.25 -9.17
C ARG A 102 0.39 7.28 -7.72
N TRP A 103 1.59 6.78 -7.45
CA TRP A 103 2.11 6.64 -6.11
C TRP A 103 2.97 7.84 -5.70
N HIS A 104 2.68 8.35 -4.51
CA HIS A 104 3.42 9.42 -3.88
C HIS A 104 3.89 8.99 -2.50
N LEU A 105 5.13 9.28 -2.18
CA LEU A 105 5.66 9.20 -0.82
C LEU A 105 5.55 10.58 -0.19
N ARG A 106 4.76 10.67 0.88
CA ARG A 106 4.75 11.82 1.78
C ARG A 106 5.61 11.53 3.00
N VAL A 107 6.46 12.47 3.38
CA VAL A 107 7.28 12.43 4.59
C VAL A 107 7.05 13.69 5.42
N ALA A 108 6.95 13.54 6.73
CA ALA A 108 6.74 14.63 7.67
C ALA A 108 7.91 14.70 8.66
N TYR A 109 8.41 15.91 8.90
CA TYR A 109 9.51 16.14 9.84
C TYR A 109 8.95 16.53 11.21
N ALA A 110 9.09 15.65 12.20
CA ALA A 110 8.66 15.88 13.58
C ALA A 110 9.25 17.16 14.23
N GLY A 111 10.31 17.74 13.65
CA GLY A 111 10.95 18.95 14.15
C GLY A 111 10.65 20.26 13.39
N ILE A 112 10.07 20.20 12.18
CA ILE A 112 10.02 21.37 11.27
C ILE A 112 8.59 21.69 10.78
N GLN A 113 7.59 20.85 11.10
CA GLN A 113 6.20 21.01 10.61
C GLN A 113 6.12 21.20 9.08
N ASN A 114 7.08 20.64 8.35
CA ASN A 114 7.06 20.64 6.90
C ASN A 114 6.71 19.23 6.43
N GLU A 115 5.74 19.14 5.55
CA GLU A 115 5.38 17.91 4.85
C GLU A 115 5.82 18.05 3.41
N GLU A 116 6.57 17.07 2.92
CA GLU A 116 6.99 17.01 1.53
C GLU A 116 6.39 15.77 0.87
N THR A 117 5.92 15.93 -0.37
CA THR A 117 5.31 14.85 -1.14
C THR A 117 6.08 14.67 -2.45
N TYR A 118 6.52 13.45 -2.70
CA TYR A 118 7.29 13.10 -3.88
C TYR A 118 6.60 11.99 -4.65
N GLN A 119 6.42 12.17 -5.96
CA GLN A 119 6.01 11.09 -6.84
C GLN A 119 7.12 10.03 -6.91
N ILE A 120 6.76 8.76 -6.76
CA ILE A 120 7.69 7.61 -6.76
C ILE A 120 7.38 6.58 -7.86
N GLY A 121 6.30 6.77 -8.63
CA GLY A 121 5.99 5.96 -9.80
C GLY A 121 4.50 5.76 -10.00
N ASP A 122 4.15 5.13 -11.12
CA ASP A 122 2.77 4.73 -11.42
C ASP A 122 2.57 3.25 -11.03
N GLY A 123 1.39 2.69 -11.24
CA GLY A 123 1.17 1.25 -11.10
C GLY A 123 -0.29 0.91 -10.81
N LYS A 124 -0.52 -0.21 -10.11
CA LYS A 124 -1.89 -0.69 -9.85
C LYS A 124 -2.06 -1.27 -8.46
N ALA A 125 -3.25 -1.09 -7.90
CA ALA A 125 -3.74 -1.83 -6.76
C ALA A 125 -4.77 -2.87 -7.22
N GLU A 126 -4.48 -4.14 -6.98
CA GLU A 126 -5.35 -5.27 -7.26
C GLU A 126 -5.90 -5.82 -5.93
N LEU A 127 -7.19 -5.59 -5.71
CA LEU A 127 -7.86 -5.89 -4.46
C LEU A 127 -8.98 -6.90 -4.68
N THR A 128 -8.89 -8.04 -4.01
CA THR A 128 -10.02 -8.98 -3.92
C THR A 128 -11.02 -8.46 -2.89
N VAL A 129 -12.31 -8.49 -3.23
CA VAL A 129 -13.40 -8.13 -2.31
C VAL A 129 -13.93 -9.44 -1.72
N CYS A 130 -13.81 -9.61 -0.41
CA CYS A 130 -14.26 -10.81 0.29
C CYS A 130 -14.74 -10.51 1.71
N ASP A 131 -15.74 -11.27 2.14
CA ASP A 131 -16.21 -11.27 3.53
C ASP A 131 -15.53 -12.37 4.34
N GLY A 132 -15.16 -12.06 5.59
CA GLY A 132 -14.76 -13.06 6.59
C GLY A 132 -13.27 -13.40 6.68
N GLY A 133 -12.37 -12.72 5.95
CA GLY A 133 -10.92 -12.93 6.08
C GLY A 133 -10.16 -12.76 4.76
N PRO A 134 -8.83 -12.97 4.76
CA PRO A 134 -8.03 -12.94 3.54
C PRO A 134 -8.51 -13.99 2.52
N PRO A 135 -8.33 -13.76 1.20
CA PRO A 135 -8.75 -14.71 0.18
C PRO A 135 -8.04 -16.05 0.37
N PRO A 136 -8.73 -17.20 0.20
CA PRO A 136 -8.12 -18.54 0.41
C PRO A 136 -6.89 -18.82 -0.48
N ASN A 137 -6.83 -18.16 -1.64
CA ASN A 137 -5.75 -18.32 -2.63
C ASN A 137 -4.60 -17.33 -2.41
N ALA A 138 -4.76 -16.37 -1.50
CA ALA A 138 -3.71 -15.42 -1.18
C ALA A 138 -2.90 -16.00 -0.02
N SER A 139 -1.61 -16.27 -0.24
CA SER A 139 -0.66 -16.65 0.81
C SER A 139 -0.39 -15.46 1.76
N LEU A 140 -1.44 -14.93 2.40
CA LEU A 140 -1.39 -13.83 3.37
C LEU A 140 -1.59 -14.39 4.78
N GLN A 141 -0.90 -13.81 5.76
CA GLN A 141 -1.10 -14.15 7.16
C GLN A 141 -2.36 -13.49 7.73
N ASP A 142 -2.81 -14.01 8.87
CA ASP A 142 -3.81 -13.34 9.71
C ASP A 142 -3.34 -11.91 10.04
N ASN A 143 -4.24 -10.93 9.89
CA ASN A 143 -3.98 -9.48 10.04
C ASN A 143 -3.17 -8.82 8.91
N GLN A 144 -2.82 -9.55 7.85
CA GLN A 144 -2.25 -8.95 6.65
C GLN A 144 -3.35 -8.63 5.62
N ARG A 145 -3.35 -7.39 5.14
CA ARG A 145 -4.28 -6.88 4.11
C ARG A 145 -3.73 -7.00 2.71
N GLY A 146 -2.42 -7.04 2.56
CA GLY A 146 -1.78 -7.20 1.27
C GLY A 146 -0.27 -7.04 1.34
N TYR A 147 0.33 -6.85 0.19
CA TYR A 147 1.72 -6.51 0.03
C TYR A 147 1.91 -5.58 -1.17
N LEU A 148 2.93 -4.75 -1.08
CA LEU A 148 3.43 -3.88 -2.12
C LEU A 148 4.72 -4.47 -2.69
N HIS A 149 4.81 -4.53 -4.00
CA HIS A 149 6.02 -4.93 -4.73
C HIS A 149 6.14 -4.10 -6.02
N SER A 150 7.17 -4.33 -6.81
CA SER A 150 7.38 -3.66 -8.09
C SER A 150 7.64 -4.68 -9.22
N ASP A 151 7.34 -4.33 -10.47
CA ASP A 151 7.01 -5.27 -11.58
C ASP A 151 8.13 -6.14 -12.15
N SER A 152 9.41 -5.82 -11.96
CA SER A 152 10.45 -6.60 -12.64
C SER A 152 11.80 -6.52 -11.95
N SER A 153 12.74 -7.35 -12.36
CA SER A 153 13.59 -8.22 -11.52
C SER A 153 14.38 -7.61 -10.36
N LEU A 154 14.60 -6.30 -10.28
CA LEU A 154 15.06 -5.54 -9.09
C LEU A 154 14.48 -4.08 -9.03
N TYR A 155 13.41 -3.85 -9.80
CA TYR A 155 12.38 -2.79 -9.84
C TYR A 155 12.59 -1.51 -10.66
N PRO A 156 11.93 -1.34 -11.82
CA PRO A 156 11.72 -0.02 -12.41
C PRO A 156 10.26 0.47 -12.34
N ASN A 157 10.10 1.64 -11.71
CA ASN A 157 9.07 2.70 -11.79
C ASN A 157 7.58 2.34 -11.74
N GLN A 158 7.22 1.06 -11.57
CA GLN A 158 5.84 0.64 -11.36
C GLN A 158 5.66 -0.07 -10.02
N LEU A 159 4.67 0.36 -9.24
CA LEU A 159 4.34 -0.19 -7.93
C LEU A 159 3.00 -0.95 -7.96
N PHE A 160 3.01 -2.15 -7.41
CA PHE A 160 1.89 -3.09 -7.41
C PHE A 160 1.50 -3.42 -5.99
N LEU A 161 0.27 -3.05 -5.65
CA LEU A 161 -0.36 -3.48 -4.42
C LEU A 161 -1.25 -4.68 -4.74
N GLY A 162 -0.94 -5.83 -4.13
CA GLY A 162 -1.83 -6.99 -4.12
C GLY A 162 -2.44 -7.15 -2.74
N GLY A 163 -3.76 -7.25 -2.64
CA GLY A 163 -4.40 -7.34 -1.33
C GLY A 163 -5.89 -7.64 -1.39
N TRP A 164 -6.56 -7.37 -0.27
CA TRP A 164 -7.99 -7.58 -0.14
C TRP A 164 -8.66 -6.51 0.72
N ILE A 165 -9.95 -6.31 0.47
CA ILE A 165 -10.83 -5.42 1.24
C ILE A 165 -12.14 -6.14 1.57
N SER A 166 -12.81 -5.72 2.64
CA SER A 166 -14.12 -6.26 2.99
C SER A 166 -15.21 -5.76 2.02
N GLU A 167 -16.31 -6.51 1.90
CA GLU A 167 -17.48 -6.01 1.15
C GLU A 167 -18.04 -4.72 1.77
N GLY A 168 -17.99 -4.59 3.10
CA GLY A 168 -18.39 -3.37 3.80
C GLY A 168 -17.62 -2.15 3.29
N LEU A 169 -16.30 -2.21 3.32
CA LEU A 169 -15.43 -1.12 2.83
C LEU A 169 -15.64 -0.87 1.33
N TRP A 170 -15.77 -1.93 0.54
CA TRP A 170 -16.07 -1.80 -0.90
C TRP A 170 -17.38 -1.06 -1.16
N ASN A 171 -18.45 -1.38 -0.42
CA ASN A 171 -19.76 -0.75 -0.60
C ASN A 171 -19.74 0.74 -0.27
N GLU A 172 -18.92 1.15 0.69
CA GLU A 172 -18.71 2.56 1.05
C GLU A 172 -17.92 3.31 -0.04
N VAL A 173 -16.81 2.74 -0.49
CA VAL A 173 -15.85 3.46 -1.36
C VAL A 173 -16.25 3.42 -2.85
N ARG A 174 -16.96 2.39 -3.31
CA ARG A 174 -17.28 2.20 -4.75
C ARG A 174 -17.99 3.40 -5.38
N GLN A 175 -18.87 4.07 -4.64
CA GLN A 175 -19.63 5.22 -5.17
C GLN A 175 -18.70 6.38 -5.55
N HIS A 176 -17.60 6.53 -4.81
CA HIS A 176 -16.61 7.57 -5.02
C HIS A 176 -15.63 7.20 -6.13
N LEU A 177 -15.23 5.92 -6.22
CA LEU A 177 -14.34 5.42 -7.27
C LEU A 177 -14.93 5.49 -8.69
N TYR A 178 -16.26 5.45 -8.80
CA TYR A 178 -16.99 5.61 -10.07
C TYR A 178 -17.62 7.00 -10.24
N SER A 179 -17.32 7.94 -9.34
CA SER A 179 -17.81 9.30 -9.45
C SER A 179 -17.19 9.98 -10.69
N GLY A 180 -18.03 10.42 -11.62
CA GLY A 180 -17.60 11.21 -12.78
C GLY A 180 -17.31 12.69 -12.46
N LEU A 181 -17.33 13.08 -11.17
CA LEU A 181 -17.06 14.45 -10.77
C LEU A 181 -15.55 14.74 -10.86
N PRO A 182 -15.11 15.68 -11.70
CA PRO A 182 -13.68 15.94 -11.95
C PRO A 182 -12.94 16.50 -10.72
N ASN A 183 -13.69 16.94 -9.71
CA ASN A 183 -13.17 17.54 -8.48
C ASN A 183 -13.09 16.55 -7.31
N CYS A 184 -13.56 15.32 -7.50
CA CYS A 184 -13.49 14.26 -6.51
C CYS A 184 -12.31 13.35 -6.88
N HIS A 185 -11.37 13.19 -5.95
CA HIS A 185 -10.35 12.15 -6.05
C HIS A 185 -10.49 11.18 -4.88
N THR A 186 -10.06 9.94 -5.14
CA THR A 186 -9.99 8.89 -4.13
C THR A 186 -8.54 8.44 -4.04
N ASP A 187 -8.00 8.42 -2.83
CA ASP A 187 -6.63 8.02 -2.56
C ASP A 187 -6.61 6.78 -1.66
N ILE A 188 -5.67 5.88 -1.92
CA ILE A 188 -5.30 4.81 -1.00
C ILE A 188 -4.21 5.35 -0.08
N LEU A 189 -4.41 5.29 1.23
CA LEU A 189 -3.43 5.75 2.22
C LEU A 189 -2.85 4.58 3.00
N LEU A 190 -1.52 4.46 2.95
CA LEU A 190 -0.74 3.51 3.72
C LEU A 190 0.19 4.29 4.64
N LYS A 191 -0.19 4.38 5.92
CA LYS A 191 0.57 5.08 6.95
C LYS A 191 1.81 4.27 7.35
N ASP A 192 2.73 4.92 8.05
CA ASP A 192 4.00 4.35 8.49
C ASP A 192 3.82 3.06 9.31
N ASN A 193 2.80 3.04 10.17
CA ASN A 193 2.46 1.90 11.01
C ASN A 193 1.68 0.81 10.28
N TYR A 194 1.36 1.00 8.99
CA TYR A 194 0.71 -0.02 8.15
C TYR A 194 1.71 -0.79 7.29
N LEU A 195 2.89 -0.21 7.07
CA LEU A 195 3.93 -0.71 6.19
C LEU A 195 4.99 -1.49 6.99
N PHE A 196 5.25 -2.73 6.60
CA PHE A 196 6.22 -3.59 7.26
C PHE A 196 7.04 -4.38 6.23
N PRO A 197 8.38 -4.38 6.32
CA PRO A 197 9.18 -5.18 5.41
C PRO A 197 8.91 -6.66 5.64
N VAL A 198 8.82 -7.44 4.56
CA VAL A 198 8.78 -8.91 4.65
C VAL A 198 10.20 -9.40 4.93
N ARG A 199 10.56 -9.53 6.21
CA ARG A 199 11.87 -10.00 6.70
C ARG A 199 11.74 -10.74 8.02
N ALA A 200 12.78 -11.48 8.43
CA ALA A 200 12.82 -12.14 9.73
C ALA A 200 12.54 -11.15 10.89
N GLY A 201 11.71 -11.56 11.84
CA GLY A 201 11.27 -10.73 12.98
C GLY A 201 9.93 -10.02 12.78
N PHE A 202 9.35 -10.04 11.58
CA PHE A 202 7.97 -9.62 11.30
C PHE A 202 7.09 -10.82 10.95
N ASP A 203 6.88 -11.71 11.92
CA ASP A 203 6.24 -13.01 11.71
C ASP A 203 4.75 -12.93 11.31
N PHE A 204 4.14 -11.76 11.42
CA PHE A 204 2.76 -11.49 10.98
C PHE A 204 2.66 -11.06 9.51
N VAL A 205 3.78 -11.01 8.78
CA VAL A 205 3.83 -10.53 7.39
C VAL A 205 4.50 -11.54 6.48
N VAL A 206 3.85 -11.87 5.37
CA VAL A 206 4.36 -12.76 4.32
C VAL A 206 4.19 -12.13 2.93
N GLY A 207 5.04 -12.50 1.99
CA GLY A 207 4.95 -12.01 0.63
C GLY A 207 6.14 -12.44 -0.22
N PRO A 208 6.18 -12.01 -1.48
CA PRO A 208 7.35 -12.18 -2.33
C PRO A 208 8.62 -11.58 -1.69
N PRO A 209 9.81 -12.10 -1.99
CA PRO A 209 11.06 -11.48 -1.54
C PRO A 209 11.12 -9.99 -1.87
N ALA A 210 11.66 -9.19 -0.95
CA ALA A 210 11.77 -7.73 -1.04
C ALA A 210 10.44 -6.94 -1.13
N SER A 211 9.29 -7.59 -1.01
CA SER A 211 8.01 -6.89 -0.85
C SER A 211 7.88 -6.20 0.51
N ILE A 212 6.94 -5.26 0.59
CA ILE A 212 6.53 -4.59 1.82
C ILE A 212 5.11 -5.07 2.13
N GLY A 213 4.90 -5.75 3.24
CA GLY A 213 3.56 -6.12 3.65
C GLY A 213 2.77 -4.95 4.21
N ILE A 214 1.46 -5.09 4.09
CA ILE A 214 0.46 -4.10 4.44
C ILE A 214 -0.48 -4.72 5.45
N THR A 215 -0.57 -4.14 6.64
CA THR A 215 -1.47 -4.60 7.71
C THR A 215 -2.80 -3.86 7.73
N ASN A 216 -2.85 -2.65 7.15
CA ASN A 216 -4.07 -1.88 7.01
C ASN A 216 -4.04 -0.97 5.76
N MET A 217 -5.22 -0.59 5.28
CA MET A 217 -5.39 0.31 4.13
C MET A 217 -6.58 1.22 4.38
N ASP A 218 -6.36 2.53 4.26
CA ASP A 218 -7.43 3.52 4.33
C ASP A 218 -7.75 4.04 2.92
N PHE A 219 -9.02 4.37 2.67
CA PHE A 219 -9.44 5.11 1.48
C PHE A 219 -9.86 6.51 1.89
N CYS A 220 -9.24 7.53 1.32
CA CYS A 220 -9.59 8.92 1.53
C CYS A 220 -10.30 9.46 0.30
N VAL A 221 -11.43 10.12 0.51
CA VAL A 221 -12.19 10.78 -0.56
C VAL A 221 -12.18 12.27 -0.31
N SER A 222 -11.71 13.02 -1.30
CA SER A 222 -11.52 14.46 -1.24
C SER A 222 -12.25 15.10 -2.41
N SER A 223 -13.14 16.03 -2.10
CA SER A 223 -13.88 16.82 -3.09
C SER A 223 -13.51 18.29 -2.97
N SER A 224 -12.93 18.89 -4.00
CA SER A 224 -12.55 20.32 -3.98
C SER A 224 -13.74 21.29 -4.16
N SER A 225 -14.97 20.79 -4.19
CA SER A 225 -16.20 21.60 -4.24
C SER A 225 -16.80 21.84 -2.85
N GLY A 226 -16.19 22.70 -2.03
CA GLY A 226 -16.81 23.07 -0.74
C GLY A 226 -16.09 24.11 0.13
N GLU A 227 -14.77 24.22 0.10
CA GLU A 227 -14.05 25.04 1.09
C GLU A 227 -14.04 26.56 0.82
N ARG A 228 -14.50 27.02 -0.35
CA ARG A 228 -14.53 28.47 -0.67
C ARG A 228 -15.72 29.24 -0.08
N ARG A 229 -16.69 28.62 0.61
CA ARG A 229 -17.90 29.32 1.07
C ARG A 229 -17.97 29.67 2.56
N ASN A 230 -17.08 29.18 3.42
CA ASN A 230 -17.13 29.50 4.86
C ASN A 230 -16.06 30.47 5.38
N SER A 231 -15.12 30.96 4.55
CA SER A 231 -14.10 31.92 5.00
C SER A 231 -14.44 33.41 4.76
N ARG A 232 -15.66 33.75 4.34
CA ARG A 232 -16.05 35.16 4.05
C ARG A 232 -17.31 35.66 4.77
N ARG A 233 -17.74 35.04 5.88
CA ARG A 233 -18.97 35.50 6.57
C ARG A 233 -18.95 35.52 8.10
N SER A 234 -17.80 35.75 8.71
CA SER A 234 -17.73 36.10 10.14
C SER A 234 -16.60 37.08 10.50
N GLU A 235 -16.11 37.87 9.53
CA GLU A 235 -15.41 39.14 9.82
C GLU A 235 -16.18 40.30 9.18
N SER A 236 -17.16 40.79 9.92
CA SER A 236 -17.68 42.16 9.77
C SER A 236 -17.91 42.75 11.16
N LEU A 237 -16.79 43.22 11.71
CA LEU A 237 -16.53 44.39 12.56
C LEU A 237 -17.43 44.69 13.79
N PRO A 238 -16.80 45.07 14.93
CA PRO A 238 -17.45 45.75 16.03
C PRO A 238 -17.62 47.24 15.73
N ARG A 239 -18.78 47.80 16.10
CA ARG A 239 -18.96 49.17 16.61
C ARG A 239 -20.06 49.17 17.64
#